data_AF-A0A4Q9LC55-F1
#
_entry.id   AF-A0A4Q9LC55-F1
#
_cell.length_a   1.000
_cell.length_b   1.000
_cell.length_c   1.000
_cell.angle_alpha   90.00
_cell.angle_beta   90.00
_cell.angle_gamma   90.00
#
_symmetry.space_group_name_H-M   'P 1'
#
loop_
_entity.id
_entity.type
_entity.pdbx_description
1 polymer ?
#
loop_
_entity_poly.entity_id
_entity_poly.type
_entity_poly.pdbx_seq_one_letter_code
_entity_poly.pdbx_strand_id
1 'polypeptide(L)'
;MTLSTLLLKVLIKYYDNLGKRIFKKIQQDINKKKSATNDACHEDTTTILEGVSVYKYLEIVKDSRSNLIRSSLDEIPSKLMSRFERVRHTRLNANNLFSAKTQHAISLKNNHMDIVRLNAVDYSKLDEHCVRIGEE
;
A
#
# COMPACT_ATOMS: atom_id res chain seq x y z
N MET A 1 -8.54 -8.57 31.93
CA MET A 1 -8.84 -9.18 30.61
C MET A 1 -10.35 -9.39 30.55
N THR A 2 -11.06 -8.78 29.59
CA THR A 2 -12.53 -8.84 29.53
C THR A 2 -12.99 -10.03 28.70
N LEU A 3 -14.24 -10.47 28.91
CA LEU A 3 -14.87 -11.54 28.12
C LEU A 3 -14.80 -11.26 26.61
N SER A 4 -14.92 -9.98 26.20
CA SER A 4 -14.80 -9.58 24.80
C SER A 4 -13.39 -9.81 24.23
N THR A 5 -12.33 -9.58 25.03
CA THR A 5 -10.95 -9.81 24.58
C THR A 5 -10.68 -11.30 24.37
N LEU A 6 -11.24 -12.16 25.24
CA LEU A 6 -11.09 -13.61 25.12
C LEU A 6 -11.80 -14.15 23.86
N LEU A 7 -13.03 -13.68 23.61
CA LEU A 7 -13.81 -14.06 22.44
C LEU A 7 -13.11 -13.66 21.13
N LEU A 8 -12.51 -12.46 21.10
CA LEU A 8 -11.74 -12.00 19.95
C LEU A 8 -10.53 -12.91 19.66
N LYS A 9 -9.76 -13.32 20.69
CA LYS A 9 -8.64 -14.25 20.52
C LYS A 9 -9.08 -15.61 19.99
N VAL A 10 -10.21 -16.13 20.47
CA VAL A 10 -10.77 -17.40 19.98
C VAL A 10 -11.15 -17.29 18.50
N LEU A 11 -11.80 -16.20 18.10
CA LEU A 11 -12.17 -15.96 16.70
C LEU A 11 -10.94 -15.83 15.79
N ILE A 12 -9.92 -15.07 16.21
CA ILE A 12 -8.66 -14.92 15.44
C ILE A 12 -8.03 -16.29 15.19
N LYS A 13 -7.91 -17.11 16.24
CA LYS A 13 -7.35 -18.47 16.13
C LYS A 13 -8.19 -19.37 15.23
N TYR A 14 -9.51 -19.25 15.24
CA TYR A 14 -10.39 -20.00 14.34
C TYR A 14 -10.12 -19.65 12.87
N TYR A 15 -10.10 -18.35 12.54
CA TYR A 15 -9.88 -17.89 11.17
C TYR A 15 -8.46 -18.19 10.66
N ASP A 16 -7.45 -18.16 11.53
CA ASP A 16 -6.09 -18.58 11.19
C ASP A 16 -6.04 -20.03 10.69
N ASN A 17 -6.60 -20.93 11.50
CA ASN A 17 -6.64 -22.36 11.18
C ASN A 17 -7.44 -22.63 9.91
N LEU A 18 -8.54 -21.88 9.71
CA LEU A 18 -9.31 -21.94 8.47
C LEU A 18 -8.45 -21.54 7.27
N GLY A 19 -7.71 -20.43 7.36
CA GLY A 19 -6.81 -19.96 6.31
C GLY A 19 -5.77 -21.02 5.94
N LYS A 20 -5.06 -21.59 6.92
CA LYS A 20 -4.07 -22.67 6.70
C LYS A 20 -4.68 -23.88 5.98
N ARG A 21 -5.91 -24.29 6.35
CA ARG A 21 -6.62 -25.40 5.70
C ARG A 21 -6.99 -25.09 4.24
N ILE A 22 -7.39 -23.85 3.95
CA ILE A 22 -7.71 -23.42 2.59
C ILE A 22 -6.44 -23.46 1.73
N PHE A 23 -5.34 -22.87 2.19
CA PHE A 23 -4.04 -22.89 1.49
C PHE A 23 -3.57 -24.31 1.18
N LYS A 24 -3.65 -25.22 2.16
CA LYS A 24 -3.33 -26.64 1.96
C LYS A 24 -4.22 -27.30 0.89
N LYS A 25 -5.52 -27.01 0.87
CA LYS A 25 -6.45 -27.57 -0.14
C LYS A 25 -6.13 -27.10 -1.56
N ILE A 26 -5.72 -25.85 -1.72
CA ILE A 26 -5.31 -25.28 -3.01
C ILE A 26 -3.84 -25.56 -3.36
N GLN A 27 -3.14 -26.38 -2.55
CA GLN A 27 -1.72 -26.72 -2.72
C GLN A 27 -0.82 -25.49 -2.81
N GLN A 28 -1.10 -24.46 -2.01
CA GLN A 28 -0.27 -23.27 -1.88
C GLN A 28 0.28 -23.15 -0.46
N ASP A 29 1.49 -22.62 -0.36
CA ASP A 29 2.15 -22.34 0.92
C ASP A 29 2.11 -20.84 1.25
N ILE A 30 2.01 -20.54 2.55
CA ILE A 30 2.08 -19.17 3.06
C ILE A 30 3.55 -18.74 3.10
N ASN A 31 3.85 -17.62 2.44
CA ASN A 31 5.19 -17.06 2.46
C ASN A 31 5.47 -16.31 3.77
N LYS A 32 6.10 -16.99 4.72
CA LYS A 32 6.47 -16.41 6.02
C LYS A 32 7.24 -15.08 5.94
N LYS A 33 8.09 -14.89 4.92
CA LYS A 33 8.87 -13.65 4.74
C LYS A 33 8.00 -12.46 4.29
N LYS A 34 6.84 -12.72 3.69
CA LYS A 34 5.90 -11.68 3.22
C LYS A 34 4.68 -11.53 4.14
N SER A 35 4.43 -12.49 5.02
CA SER A 35 3.30 -12.49 5.94
C SER A 35 3.70 -11.94 7.31
N ALA A 36 2.93 -10.99 7.83
CA ALA A 36 3.21 -10.33 9.09
C ALA A 36 1.95 -10.24 9.97
N THR A 37 2.12 -10.28 11.29
CA THR A 37 1.04 -10.23 12.28
C THR A 37 1.44 -9.34 13.46
N ASN A 38 0.50 -8.64 14.09
CA ASN A 38 0.72 -7.99 15.38
C ASN A 38 0.30 -8.88 16.58
N ASP A 39 -0.14 -10.10 16.30
CA ASP A 39 -0.59 -11.07 17.30
C ASP A 39 0.31 -12.32 17.28
N ALA A 40 0.82 -12.69 18.44
CA ALA A 40 1.70 -13.85 18.64
C ALA A 40 1.03 -15.21 18.33
N CYS A 41 -0.29 -15.25 18.10
CA CYS A 41 -1.01 -16.45 17.71
C CYS A 41 -0.52 -17.10 16.39
N HIS A 42 0.36 -16.43 15.62
CA HIS A 42 0.78 -16.87 14.28
C HIS A 42 2.30 -17.04 14.08
N GLU A 43 3.10 -17.17 15.15
CA GLU A 43 4.58 -17.27 15.08
C GLU A 43 5.13 -18.29 14.05
N ASP A 44 4.42 -19.40 13.86
CA ASP A 44 4.86 -20.46 12.96
C ASP A 44 4.85 -20.04 11.49
N THR A 45 3.86 -19.24 11.08
CA THR A 45 3.57 -18.92 9.67
C THR A 45 3.82 -17.47 9.26
N THR A 46 3.99 -16.56 10.21
CA THR A 46 4.15 -15.13 9.94
C THR A 46 5.24 -14.51 10.81
N THR A 47 5.78 -13.38 10.38
CA THR A 47 6.69 -12.57 11.21
C THR A 47 5.88 -11.70 12.18
N ILE A 48 6.23 -11.69 13.46
CA ILE A 48 5.61 -10.78 14.43
C ILE A 48 6.10 -9.36 14.18
N LEU A 49 5.17 -8.42 14.12
CA LEU A 49 5.39 -6.97 14.08
C LEU A 49 5.44 -6.44 15.52
N GLU A 50 6.65 -6.28 16.07
CA GLU A 50 6.86 -5.68 17.38
C GLU A 50 7.20 -4.18 17.29
N GLY A 51 6.78 -3.38 18.29
CA GLY A 51 7.19 -1.99 18.46
C GLY A 51 7.02 -1.09 17.23
N VAL A 52 8.13 -0.49 16.77
CA VAL A 52 8.26 0.42 15.62
C VAL A 52 8.29 -0.28 14.25
N SER A 53 8.08 -1.60 14.21
CA SER A 53 7.98 -2.33 12.96
C SER A 53 6.85 -1.80 12.06
N VAL A 54 7.10 -1.86 10.74
CA VAL A 54 6.21 -1.33 9.71
C VAL A 54 5.88 -2.43 8.71
N TYR A 55 4.69 -2.37 8.11
CA TYR A 55 4.30 -3.27 7.02
C TYR A 55 3.78 -2.48 5.83
N LYS A 56 3.97 -3.02 4.63
CA LYS A 56 3.49 -2.42 3.38
C LYS A 56 2.26 -3.18 2.88
N TYR A 57 1.12 -2.49 2.80
CA TYR A 57 -0.14 -3.02 2.28
C TYR A 57 -0.68 -2.12 1.19
N LEU A 58 -0.92 -2.69 -0.01
CA LEU A 58 -1.31 -1.94 -1.21
C LEU A 58 -0.42 -0.71 -1.43
N GLU A 59 0.90 -0.93 -1.32
CA GLU A 59 1.95 0.08 -1.46
C GLU A 59 2.01 1.15 -0.37
N ILE A 60 1.15 1.08 0.64
CA ILE A 60 1.09 2.04 1.73
C ILE A 60 1.74 1.43 2.96
N VAL A 61 2.61 2.21 3.60
CA VAL A 61 3.32 1.77 4.79
C VAL A 61 2.50 2.13 6.02
N LYS A 62 2.27 1.13 6.87
CA LYS A 62 1.55 1.25 8.14
C LYS A 62 2.41 0.74 9.29
N ASP A 63 2.18 1.30 10.48
CA ASP A 63 2.79 0.78 11.72
C ASP A 63 2.07 -0.50 12.20
N SER A 64 2.61 -1.14 13.25
CA SER A 64 2.01 -2.31 13.91
C SER A 64 0.58 -2.09 14.46
N ARG A 65 0.16 -0.83 14.61
CA ARG A 65 -1.19 -0.43 15.05
C ARG A 65 -2.11 -0.09 13.88
N SER A 66 -1.66 -0.31 12.64
CA SER A 66 -2.36 0.01 11.40
C SER A 66 -2.58 1.51 11.15
N ASN A 67 -1.82 2.38 11.82
CA ASN A 67 -1.77 3.80 11.48
C ASN A 67 -0.93 3.99 10.22
N LEU A 68 -1.35 4.94 9.38
CA LEU A 68 -0.59 5.34 8.20
C LEU A 68 0.72 6.02 8.61
N ILE A 69 1.83 5.59 8.01
CA ILE A 69 3.11 6.28 8.15
C ILE A 69 3.21 7.34 7.05
N ARG A 70 3.25 8.60 7.44
CA ARG A 70 3.14 9.73 6.48
C ARG A 70 4.29 9.78 5.48
N SER A 71 5.49 9.28 5.81
CA SER A 71 6.60 9.16 4.85
C SER A 71 6.35 8.15 3.74
N SER A 72 5.32 7.28 3.85
CA SER A 72 4.91 6.44 2.71
C SER A 72 4.39 7.26 1.53
N LEU A 73 4.02 8.51 1.78
CA LEU A 73 3.55 9.43 0.74
C LEU A 73 4.69 10.00 -0.10
N ASP A 74 5.92 9.98 0.44
CA ASP A 74 7.10 10.46 -0.27
C ASP A 74 7.43 9.56 -1.48
N GLU A 75 6.99 8.30 -1.47
CA GLU A 75 7.12 7.39 -2.62
C GLU A 75 6.16 7.75 -3.78
N ILE A 76 5.02 8.39 -3.52
CA ILE A 76 3.98 8.68 -4.53
C ILE A 76 4.52 9.63 -5.62
N PRO A 77 5.12 10.78 -5.28
CA PRO A 77 5.77 11.64 -6.27
C PRO A 77 6.82 10.87 -7.09
N SER A 78 7.70 10.09 -6.44
CA SER A 78 8.78 9.38 -7.15
C SER A 78 8.26 8.39 -8.20
N LYS A 79 7.15 7.69 -7.93
CA LYS A 79 6.50 6.76 -8.86
C LYS A 79 5.83 7.49 -10.02
N LEU A 80 5.11 8.58 -9.73
CA LEU A 80 4.48 9.41 -10.74
C LEU A 80 5.53 9.94 -11.72
N MET A 81 6.64 10.47 -11.19
CA MET A 81 7.76 10.99 -11.97
C MET A 81 8.43 9.90 -12.81
N SER A 82 8.74 8.75 -12.19
CA SER A 82 9.35 7.62 -12.90
C SER A 82 8.52 7.14 -14.10
N ARG A 83 7.18 7.20 -14.00
CA ARG A 83 6.31 6.87 -15.13
C ARG A 83 6.23 8.01 -16.14
N PHE A 84 6.19 9.27 -15.71
CA PHE A 84 6.20 10.42 -16.62
C PHE A 84 7.45 10.45 -17.50
N GLU A 85 8.63 10.22 -16.92
CA GLU A 85 9.89 10.12 -17.68
C GLU A 85 9.84 8.96 -18.68
N ARG A 86 9.36 7.78 -18.26
CA ARG A 86 9.22 6.65 -19.17
C ARG A 86 8.28 6.94 -20.34
N VAL A 87 7.18 7.68 -20.10
CA VAL A 87 6.23 8.08 -21.14
C VAL A 87 6.84 9.17 -22.04
N ARG A 88 7.66 10.09 -21.51
CA ARG A 88 8.40 11.11 -22.30
C ARG A 88 9.25 10.47 -23.40
N HIS A 89 9.87 9.32 -23.12
CA HIS A 89 10.70 8.59 -24.09
C HIS A 89 9.93 7.70 -25.07
N THR A 90 8.60 7.78 -25.10
CA THR A 90 7.79 7.05 -26.08
C THR A 90 7.51 7.87 -27.34
N ARG A 91 7.20 7.21 -28.46
CA ARG A 91 6.87 7.88 -29.74
C ARG A 91 5.40 8.33 -29.81
N LEU A 92 4.88 8.92 -28.74
CA LEU A 92 3.51 9.45 -28.70
C LEU A 92 3.48 10.88 -29.27
N ASN A 93 2.40 11.22 -29.97
CA ASN A 93 2.13 12.63 -30.30
C ASN A 93 1.75 13.41 -29.02
N ALA A 94 1.76 14.74 -29.09
CA ALA A 94 1.50 15.61 -27.95
C ALA A 94 0.16 15.30 -27.24
N ASN A 95 -0.91 15.06 -28.00
CA ASN A 95 -2.23 14.75 -27.45
C ASN A 95 -2.23 13.42 -26.68
N ASN A 96 -1.59 12.40 -27.23
CA ASN A 96 -1.49 11.08 -26.62
C ASN A 96 -0.56 11.10 -25.39
N LEU A 97 0.52 11.88 -25.44
CA LEU A 97 1.43 12.10 -24.31
C LEU A 97 0.69 12.79 -23.15
N PHE A 98 -0.05 13.85 -23.44
CA PHE A 98 -0.87 14.56 -22.45
C PHE A 98 -1.93 13.64 -21.83
N SER A 99 -2.63 12.87 -22.65
CA SER A 99 -3.63 11.90 -22.19
C SER A 99 -2.99 10.83 -21.28
N ALA A 100 -1.86 10.25 -21.68
CA ALA A 100 -1.17 9.22 -20.90
C ALA A 100 -0.67 9.73 -19.54
N LYS A 101 -0.12 10.95 -19.48
CA LYS A 101 0.29 11.62 -18.23
C LYS A 101 -0.93 11.86 -17.33
N THR A 102 -2.00 12.43 -17.90
CA THR A 102 -3.24 12.77 -17.17
C THR A 102 -3.94 11.54 -16.61
N GLN A 103 -4.14 10.49 -17.42
CA GLN A 103 -4.76 9.24 -16.98
C GLN A 103 -3.96 8.57 -15.86
N HIS A 104 -2.63 8.63 -15.92
CA HIS A 104 -1.80 8.08 -14.84
C HIS A 104 -1.95 8.87 -13.54
N ALA A 105 -1.92 10.20 -13.59
CA ALA A 105 -2.10 11.05 -12.41
C ALA A 105 -3.48 10.85 -11.77
N ILE A 106 -4.55 10.80 -12.58
CA ILE A 106 -5.92 10.52 -12.11
C ILE A 106 -6.00 9.14 -11.45
N SER A 107 -5.45 8.10 -12.08
CA SER A 107 -5.45 6.74 -11.53
C SER A 107 -4.69 6.68 -10.19
N LEU A 108 -3.56 7.35 -10.07
CA LEU A 108 -2.77 7.40 -8.85
C LEU A 108 -3.54 8.11 -7.73
N LYS A 109 -4.15 9.26 -8.04
CA LYS A 109 -5.04 9.97 -7.11
C LYS A 109 -6.19 9.08 -6.64
N ASN A 110 -6.86 8.38 -7.55
CA ASN A 110 -8.01 7.52 -7.20
C ASN A 110 -7.59 6.34 -6.32
N ASN A 111 -6.46 5.70 -6.60
CA ASN A 111 -5.96 4.58 -5.79
C ASN A 111 -5.54 4.98 -4.38
N HIS A 112 -5.16 6.24 -4.17
CA HIS A 112 -4.70 6.73 -2.86
C HIS A 112 -5.74 7.57 -2.11
N MET A 113 -6.80 8.09 -2.75
CA MET A 113 -7.82 8.94 -2.10
C MET A 113 -8.52 8.26 -0.92
N ASP A 114 -8.86 6.98 -1.04
CA ASP A 114 -9.60 6.27 0.01
C ASP A 114 -8.70 5.81 1.16
N ILE A 115 -7.40 5.65 0.89
CA ILE A 115 -6.44 5.03 1.83
C ILE A 115 -5.58 6.08 2.53
N VAL A 116 -5.25 7.16 1.82
CA VAL A 116 -4.48 8.29 2.29
C VAL A 116 -5.38 9.50 2.17
N ARG A 117 -5.80 10.07 3.31
CA ARG A 117 -6.49 11.37 3.37
C ARG A 117 -5.53 12.51 3.00
N LEU A 118 -5.05 12.52 1.75
CA LEU A 118 -4.20 13.58 1.20
C LEU A 118 -4.92 14.91 1.39
N ASN A 119 -4.23 15.88 1.97
CA ASN A 119 -4.78 17.21 2.16
C ASN A 119 -4.48 18.08 0.93
N ALA A 120 -5.02 19.30 0.90
CA ALA A 120 -4.81 20.24 -0.20
C ALA A 120 -3.33 20.55 -0.47
N VAL A 121 -2.48 20.57 0.57
CA VAL A 121 -1.04 20.84 0.45
C VAL A 121 -0.32 19.70 -0.27
N ASP A 122 -0.67 18.46 0.06
CA ASP A 122 -0.07 17.28 -0.58
C ASP A 122 -0.41 17.23 -2.08
N TYR A 123 -1.65 17.60 -2.45
CA TYR A 123 -2.05 17.74 -3.86
C TYR A 123 -1.35 18.89 -4.57
N SER A 124 -1.20 20.05 -3.92
CA SER A 124 -0.51 21.20 -4.50
C SER A 124 0.94 20.88 -4.84
N LYS A 125 1.64 20.11 -4.00
CA LYS A 125 3.02 19.67 -4.25
C LYS A 125 3.12 18.71 -5.43
N LEU A 126 2.15 17.79 -5.56
CA LEU A 126 2.08 16.87 -6.70
C LEU A 126 1.80 17.61 -8.00
N ASP A 127 0.91 18.61 -7.97
CA ASP A 127 0.53 19.42 -9.13
C ASP A 127 1.71 20.29 -9.61
N GLU A 128 2.40 20.98 -8.70
CA GLU A 128 3.62 21.74 -9.02
C GLU A 128 4.68 20.86 -9.70
N HIS A 129 4.83 19.62 -9.23
CA HIS A 129 5.77 18.66 -9.81
C HIS A 129 5.35 18.19 -11.21
N CYS A 130 4.04 18.15 -11.50
CA CYS A 130 3.51 17.81 -12.83
C CYS A 130 3.67 18.97 -13.81
N VAL A 131 3.44 20.21 -13.36
CA VAL A 131 3.56 21.42 -14.18
C VAL A 131 4.99 21.61 -14.68
N ARG A 132 6.00 21.49 -13.82
CA ARG A 132 7.42 21.63 -14.23
C ARG A 132 7.84 20.68 -15.36
N ILE A 133 7.20 19.52 -15.48
CA ILE A 133 7.51 18.49 -16.50
C ILE A 133 6.66 18.67 -17.77
N GLY A 134 5.64 19.51 -17.71
CA GLY A 134 4.87 19.93 -18.88
C GLY A 134 5.57 21.05 -19.67
N GLU A 135 6.52 21.76 -19.04
CA GLU A 135 7.18 22.95 -19.60
C GLU A 135 8.55 22.63 -20.26
N GLU A 136 9.05 21.39 -20.18
CA GLU A 136 10.25 20.88 -20.89
C GLU A 136 9.92 19.96 -22.07
#